data_AF-A0A3G3GXD6-F1
#
_entry.id   AF-A0A3G3GXD6-F1
#
_cell.length_a   1.000
_cell.length_b   1.000
_cell.length_c   1.000
_cell.angle_alpha   90.00
_cell.angle_beta   90.00
_cell.angle_gamma   90.00
#
_symmetry.space_group_name_H-M   'P 1'
#
loop_
_entity.id
_entity.type
_entity.pdbx_description
1 polymer ?
#
loop_
_entity_poly.entity_id
_entity_poly.type
_entity_poly.pdbx_seq_one_letter_code
_entity_poly.pdbx_strand_id
1 'polypeptide(L)' 'MLMQTVGDTIYLLPAWPKNWDVDFKLHAPKNTTITGTVKQGKLMKLEVFPKMRRTNIKVMGNVGRQGK' A
#
# COMPACT_ATOMS: atom_id res chain seq x y z
N MET A 1 -11.27 -1.82 -0.31
CA MET A 1 -10.28 -2.70 0.36
C MET A 1 -8.92 -2.04 0.40
N LEU A 2 -8.30 -1.95 1.58
CA LEU A 2 -7.04 -1.22 1.79
C LEU A 2 -5.79 -2.10 1.61
N MET A 3 -5.83 -3.35 2.07
CA MET A 3 -4.75 -4.32 1.92
C MET A 3 -5.30 -5.74 1.74
N GLN A 4 -4.62 -6.52 0.91
CA GLN A 4 -4.84 -7.95 0.74
C GLN A 4 -3.48 -8.67 0.68
N THR A 5 -3.39 -9.85 1.26
CA THR A 5 -2.17 -10.68 1.21
C THR A 5 -2.46 -11.99 0.48
N VAL A 6 -1.65 -12.32 -0.53
CA VAL A 6 -1.73 -13.59 -1.27
C VAL A 6 -0.36 -14.23 -1.26
N GLY A 7 -0.22 -15.31 -0.49
CA GLY A 7 1.08 -15.86 -0.14
C GLY A 7 1.98 -14.79 0.47
N ASP A 8 3.15 -14.58 -0.15
CA ASP A 8 4.10 -13.55 0.29
C ASP A 8 3.83 -12.15 -0.26
N THR A 9 2.95 -12.01 -1.25
CA THR A 9 2.67 -10.73 -1.91
C THR A 9 1.65 -9.93 -1.09
N ILE A 10 1.95 -8.65 -0.89
CA ILE A 10 1.08 -7.71 -0.19
C ILE A 10 0.55 -6.71 -1.21
N TYR A 11 -0.74 -6.80 -1.52
CA TYR A 11 -1.43 -5.87 -2.40
C TYR A 11 -1.98 -4.71 -1.58
N LEU A 12 -1.53 -3.49 -1.89
CA LEU A 12 -2.03 -2.25 -1.29
C LEU A 12 -2.99 -1.57 -2.24
N LEU A 13 -4.09 -1.06 -1.68
CA LEU A 13 -5.16 -0.40 -2.41
C LEU A 13 -5.76 -1.26 -3.55
N PRO A 14 -5.95 -2.59 -3.41
CA PRO A 14 -6.43 -3.44 -4.51
C PRO A 14 -7.82 -3.06 -5.02
N ALA A 15 -8.64 -2.48 -4.14
CA ALA A 15 -9.96 -1.96 -4.47
C ALA A 15 -10.27 -0.75 -3.57
N TRP A 16 -9.31 0.15 -3.40
CA TRP A 16 -9.54 1.38 -2.63
C TRP A 16 -10.21 2.44 -3.52
N PRO A 17 -11.29 3.09 -3.07
CA PRO A 17 -11.96 4.13 -3.86
C PRO A 17 -11.02 5.29 -4.21
N LYS A 18 -11.08 5.77 -5.46
CA LYS A 18 -10.14 6.78 -6.00
C LYS A 18 -10.24 8.16 -5.33
N ASN A 19 -11.32 8.47 -4.62
CA ASN A 19 -11.51 9.79 -4.03
C ASN A 19 -11.45 9.76 -2.49
N TRP A 20 -10.98 8.65 -1.91
CA TRP A 20 -10.95 8.49 -0.46
C TRP A 20 -9.56 8.78 0.09
N ASP A 21 -9.53 9.67 1.07
CA ASP A 21 -8.36 9.95 1.88
C ASP A 21 -8.26 8.91 3.00
N VAL A 22 -7.04 8.48 3.31
CA VAL A 22 -6.79 7.61 4.47
C VAL A 22 -5.36 7.73 4.95
N ASP A 23 -5.19 7.81 6.26
CA ASP A 23 -3.93 7.53 6.94
C ASP A 23 -4.03 6.14 7.57
N PHE A 24 -3.03 5.29 7.33
CA PHE A 24 -3.09 3.90 7.78
C PHE A 24 -1.78 3.41 8.39
N LYS A 25 -1.94 2.44 9.30
CA LYS A 25 -0.90 1.56 9.81
C LYS A 25 -1.44 0.14 9.85
N LEU A 26 -0.83 -0.76 9.08
CA LEU A 26 -1.31 -2.11 8.86
C LEU A 26 -0.24 -3.12 9.22
N HIS A 27 -0.70 -4.28 9.72
CA HIS A 27 0.14 -5.44 9.97
C HIS A 27 -0.11 -6.49 8.89
N ALA A 28 0.96 -6.92 8.23
CA ALA A 28 0.96 -8.02 7.28
C ALA A 28 1.86 -9.17 7.79
N PRO A 29 1.76 -10.38 7.22
CA PRO A 29 2.58 -11.52 7.61
C PRO A 29 4.08 -11.24 7.65
N LYS A 30 4.83 -12.10 8.35
CA LYS A 30 6.28 -11.99 8.53
C LYS A 30 6.70 -10.72 9.28
N ASN A 31 5.92 -10.34 10.30
CA ASN A 31 6.14 -9.16 11.13
C ASN A 31 6.34 -7.87 10.30
N THR A 32 5.53 -7.71 9.24
CA THR A 32 5.62 -6.55 8.36
C THR A 32 4.63 -5.48 8.83
N THR A 33 5.12 -4.28 9.12
CA THR A 33 4.29 -3.09 9.35
C THR A 33 4.37 -2.19 8.13
N ILE A 34 3.21 -1.71 7.66
CA ILE A 34 3.10 -0.79 6.54
C ILE A 34 2.34 0.44 7.03
N THR A 35 2.95 1.61 6.91
CA THR A 35 2.28 2.89 7.17
C THR A 35 2.19 3.69 5.88
N GLY A 36 1.13 4.46 5.73
CA GLY A 36 0.99 5.31 4.56
C GLY A 36 -0.16 6.29 4.64
N THR A 37 -0.15 7.21 3.69
CA THR A 37 -1.14 8.27 3.54
C THR A 37 -1.61 8.29 2.10
N VAL A 38 -2.92 8.23 1.88
CA VAL A 38 -3.55 8.46 0.58
C VAL A 38 -4.32 9.77 0.64
N LYS A 39 -4.10 10.65 -0.34
CA LYS A 39 -4.83 11.90 -0.52
C LYS A 39 -5.32 12.00 -1.96
N GLN A 40 -6.61 12.27 -2.15
CA GLN A 40 -7.26 12.36 -3.47
C GLN A 40 -6.93 11.14 -4.35
N GLY A 41 -6.92 9.95 -3.75
CA GLY A 41 -6.59 8.69 -4.44
C GLY A 41 -5.13 8.43 -4.74
N LYS A 42 -4.23 9.35 -4.38
CA LYS A 42 -2.78 9.22 -4.59
C LYS A 42 -2.09 8.84 -3.29
N LEU A 43 -1.22 7.83 -3.35
CA LEU A 43 -0.37 7.46 -2.23
C LEU A 43 0.72 8.53 -2.07
N MET A 44 0.65 9.28 -0.98
CA MET A 44 1.56 10.39 -0.66
C MET A 44 2.76 9.92 0.14
N LYS A 45 2.59 8.92 1.00
CA LYS A 45 3.63 8.35 1.87
C LYS A 45 3.47 6.85 1.96
N LEU A 46 4.59 6.14 1.98
CA LEU A 46 4.62 4.69 2.21
C LEU A 46 5.92 4.29 2.93
N GLU A 47 5.79 3.78 4.14
CA GLU A 47 6.89 3.20 4.89
C GLU A 47 6.59 1.74 5.21
N VAL A 48 7.66 0.94 5.25
CA VAL A 48 7.57 -0.50 5.39
C VAL A 48 8.68 -0.95 6.30
N PHE A 49 8.31 -1.69 7.33
CA PHE A 49 9.24 -2.26 8.28
C PHE A 49 8.99 -3.76 8.43
N PRO A 50 10.01 -4.63 8.31
CA PRO A 50 11.38 -4.31 7.93
C PRO A 50 11.49 -3.88 6.45
N LYS A 51 12.45 -2.99 6.13
CA LYS A 51 12.59 -2.38 4.80
C LYS A 51 12.68 -3.40 3.65
N MET A 52 13.28 -4.57 3.91
CA MET A 52 13.42 -5.65 2.92
C MET A 52 12.07 -6.13 2.35
N ARG A 53 10.99 -6.06 3.14
CA ARG A 53 9.64 -6.49 2.72
C ARG A 53 9.02 -5.57 1.67
N ARG A 54 9.63 -4.41 1.35
CA ARG A 54 9.19 -3.54 0.25
C ARG A 54 9.10 -4.27 -1.09
N THR A 55 9.99 -5.24 -1.33
CA THR A 55 10.00 -6.03 -2.57
C THR A 55 8.74 -6.89 -2.75
N ASN A 56 8.02 -7.14 -1.66
CA ASN A 56 6.80 -7.94 -1.67
C ASN A 56 5.52 -7.10 -1.81
N ILE A 57 5.61 -5.77 -1.88
CA ILE A 57 4.44 -4.88 -1.96
C ILE A 57 4.11 -4.55 -3.41
N LYS A 58 2.84 -4.70 -3.77
CA LYS A 58 2.26 -4.24 -5.04
C LYS A 58 1.18 -3.20 -4.76
N VAL A 59 1.42 -1.96 -5.16
CA VAL A 59 0.41 -0.89 -5.08
C VAL A 59 -0.48 -0.97 -6.33
N MET A 60 -1.78 -1.17 -6.13
CA MET A 60 -2.74 -1.47 -7.19
C MET A 60 -3.70 -0.34 -7.53
N GLY A 61 -3.92 0.61 -6.61
CA GLY A 61 -4.77 1.76 -6.86
C GLY A 61 -4.23 2.64 -8.01
N ASN A 62 -5.08 3.50 -8.57
CA ASN A 62 -4.69 4.55 -9.53
C ASN A 62 -3.82 5.65 -8.87
N VAL A 63 -2.78 5.25 -8.15
CA VAL A 63 -1.65 6.10 -7.80
C VAL A 63 -0.93 6.32 -9.11
N GLY A 64 -1.03 7.53 -9.67
CA GLY A 64 -0.56 7.84 -11.01
C GLY A 64 0.78 7.16 -11.30
N ARG A 65 0.80 6.28 -12.31
CA ARG A 65 2.03 5.91 -13.00
C ARG A 65 2.71 7.23 -13.37
N GLN A 66 3.76 7.63 -12.65
CA GLN A 66 4.69 8.58 -13.24
C GLN A 66 5.17 7.90 -14.53
N GLY A 67 4.91 8.56 -15.65
CA GLY A 67 5.23 8.05 -16.97
C GLY A 67 6.73 7.78 -17.09
N LYS A 68 7.03 6.77 -17.90
CA LYS A 68 8.32 6.41 -18.53
C LYS A 68 9.59 6.70 -17.73
#